data_AF-A0A9X4NSL9-F1
#
_entry.id   AF-A0A9X4NSL9-F1
#
_cell.length_a   1.000
_cell.length_b   1.000
_cell.length_c   1.000
_cell.angle_alpha   90.00
_cell.angle_beta   90.00
_cell.angle_gamma   90.00
#
_symmetry.space_group_name_H-M   'P 1'
#
loop_
_entity.id
_entity.type
_entity.pdbx_description
1 polymer ?
#
loop_
_entity_poly.entity_id
_entity_poly.type
_entity_poly.pdbx_seq_one_letter_code
_entity_poly.pdbx_strand_id
1 'polypeptide(L)' 'MIAASGVALAGPTCNVPKEKWMPEATFKKGLEDKGYQIKTFKVSKGECYEIYGFDKAGKKVEIYFDPATAAILETK' A
#
# COMPACT_ATOMS: atom_id res chain seq x y z
N MET A 1 30.91 6.32 16.47
CA MET A 1 30.34 6.34 15.11
C MET A 1 29.08 5.50 15.14
N ILE A 2 27.89 6.09 15.05
CA ILE A 2 26.65 5.33 14.85
C ILE A 2 26.21 5.67 13.44
N ALA A 3 26.34 4.69 12.54
CA ALA A 3 25.94 4.82 11.17
C ALA A 3 24.44 5.12 11.11
N ALA A 4 24.08 6.25 10.49
CA ALA A 4 22.72 6.48 10.05
C ALA A 4 22.39 5.39 9.03
N SER A 5 21.65 4.37 9.46
CA SER A 5 21.09 3.37 8.56
C SER A 5 20.22 4.09 7.56
N GLY A 6 20.69 4.15 6.31
CA GLY A 6 19.96 4.76 5.21
C GLY A 6 18.56 4.17 5.16
N VAL A 7 17.56 5.04 5.29
CA VAL A 7 16.19 4.75 4.90
C VAL A 7 16.27 4.32 3.44
N ALA A 8 16.14 3.02 3.18
CA ALA A 8 16.03 2.54 1.82
C ALA A 8 14.85 3.27 1.19
N LEU A 9 15.08 3.92 0.05
CA LEU A 9 14.09 4.69 -0.73
C LEU A 9 13.02 3.80 -1.39
N ALA A 10 12.71 2.65 -0.81
CA ALA A 10 11.67 1.72 -1.23
C ALA A 10 10.74 1.54 -0.03
N GLY A 11 9.42 1.63 -0.24
CA GLY A 11 8.40 1.65 0.83
C GLY A 11 8.44 0.44 1.79
N PRO A 12 7.48 0.35 2.73
CA PRO A 12 7.48 -0.65 3.79
C PRO A 12 7.59 -2.09 3.26
N THR A 13 8.12 -2.98 4.11
CA THR A 13 8.24 -4.42 3.82
C THR A 13 7.14 -5.19 4.55
N CYS A 14 6.39 -6.00 3.80
CA CYS A 14 5.33 -6.88 4.27
C CYS A 14 5.83 -8.32 4.27
N ASN A 15 5.93 -8.94 5.44
CA ASN A 15 6.32 -10.35 5.57
C ASN A 15 5.07 -11.24 5.66
N VAL A 16 4.25 -11.24 4.61
CA VAL A 16 2.96 -11.93 4.57
C VAL A 16 3.00 -13.05 3.51
N PRO A 17 2.69 -14.31 3.86
CA PRO A 17 2.57 -15.39 2.87
C PRO A 17 1.53 -15.06 1.80
N LYS A 18 1.85 -15.31 0.52
CA LYS A 18 0.96 -14.97 -0.62
C LYS A 18 -0.41 -15.64 -0.56
N GLU A 19 -0.53 -16.80 0.10
CA GLU A 19 -1.83 -17.47 0.30
C GLU A 19 -2.77 -16.69 1.23
N LYS A 20 -2.21 -15.82 2.08
CA LYS A 20 -2.99 -14.94 2.97
C LYS A 20 -3.33 -13.60 2.31
N TRP A 21 -2.84 -13.36 1.10
CA TRP A 21 -3.08 -12.09 0.43
C TRP A 21 -4.54 -12.00 0.00
N MET A 22 -5.14 -10.86 0.27
CA MET A 22 -6.46 -10.53 -0.20
C MET A 22 -6.44 -10.44 -1.73
N PRO A 23 -7.42 -10.99 -2.45
CA PRO A 23 -7.50 -10.81 -3.89
C PRO A 23 -7.51 -9.33 -4.26
N GLU A 24 -6.69 -8.93 -5.24
CA GLU A 24 -6.55 -7.52 -5.61
C GLU A 24 -7.89 -6.84 -5.90
N ALA A 25 -8.82 -7.55 -6.54
CA ALA A 25 -10.15 -7.03 -6.84
C ALA A 25 -10.96 -6.71 -5.57
N THR A 26 -10.84 -7.55 -4.54
CA THR A 26 -11.50 -7.33 -3.25
C THR A 26 -10.90 -6.13 -2.53
N PHE A 27 -9.57 -6.04 -2.55
CA PHE A 27 -8.83 -4.92 -1.97
C PHE A 27 -9.19 -3.59 -2.66
N LYS A 28 -9.14 -3.56 -4.00
CA LYS A 28 -9.46 -2.36 -4.80
C LYS A 28 -10.88 -1.89 -4.53
N LYS A 29 -11.84 -2.81 -4.60
CA LYS A 29 -13.24 -2.50 -4.30
C LYS A 29 -13.43 -1.95 -2.88
N GLY A 30 -12.77 -2.55 -1.89
CA GLY A 30 -12.84 -2.06 -0.51
C GLY A 30 -12.30 -0.64 -0.31
N LEU A 31 -11.34 -0.20 -1.12
CA LEU A 31 -10.87 1.18 -1.12
C LEU A 31 -11.81 2.11 -1.89
N GLU A 32 -12.35 1.68 -3.03
CA GLU A 32 -13.34 2.42 -3.79
C GLU A 32 -14.61 2.68 -2.96
N ASP A 33 -15.09 1.67 -2.22
CA ASP A 33 -16.22 1.78 -1.29
C ASP A 33 -15.95 2.77 -0.14
N LYS A 34 -14.67 2.98 0.21
CA LYS A 34 -14.22 3.99 1.19
C LYS A 34 -14.06 5.39 0.59
N GLY A 35 -14.33 5.55 -0.71
CA GLY A 35 -14.23 6.81 -1.43
C GLY A 35 -12.85 7.12 -1.99
N TYR A 36 -11.93 6.15 -2.04
CA TYR A 36 -10.65 6.31 -2.72
C TYR A 36 -10.83 6.06 -4.22
N GLN A 37 -10.07 6.78 -5.04
CA GLN A 37 -10.00 6.54 -6.48
C GLN A 37 -8.64 5.95 -6.83
N ILE A 38 -8.59 4.65 -7.08
CA ILE A 38 -7.34 3.97 -7.47
C ILE A 38 -7.04 4.28 -8.94
N LYS A 39 -5.86 4.84 -9.21
CA LYS A 39 -5.35 5.06 -10.58
C LYS A 39 -4.37 3.98 -10.98
N THR A 40 -3.52 3.57 -10.03
CA THR A 40 -2.51 2.54 -10.23
C THR A 40 -2.48 1.66 -9.00
N PHE A 41 -2.43 0.35 -9.21
CA PHE A 41 -2.18 -0.62 -8.17
C PHE A 41 -0.92 -1.39 -8.52
N LYS A 42 -0.04 -1.58 -7.55
CA LYS A 42 1.23 -2.29 -7.69
C LYS A 42 1.49 -3.14 -6.45
N VAL A 43 2.35 -4.12 -6.61
CA VAL A 43 3.02 -4.78 -5.48
C VAL A 43 4.38 -4.11 -5.32
N SER A 44 4.64 -3.54 -4.15
CA SER A 44 5.90 -2.85 -3.86
C SER A 44 7.07 -3.85 -3.81
N LYS A 45 8.31 -3.35 -3.84
CA LYS A 45 9.51 -4.19 -3.63
C LYS A 45 9.52 -4.91 -2.29
N GLY A 46 8.86 -4.33 -1.29
CA GLY A 46 8.65 -4.92 0.03
C GLY A 46 7.50 -5.94 0.06
N GLU A 47 6.97 -6.36 -1.09
CA GLU A 47 5.84 -7.28 -1.19
C GLU A 47 4.57 -6.78 -0.48
N CYS A 48 4.35 -5.47 -0.46
CA CYS A 48 3.11 -4.84 0.02
C CYS A 48 2.21 -4.42 -1.14
N TYR A 49 0.92 -4.19 -0.86
CA TYR A 49 0.04 -3.54 -1.83
C TYR A 49 0.26 -2.03 -1.82
N GLU A 50 0.41 -1.45 -3.00
CA GLU A 50 0.73 -0.04 -3.20
C GLU A 50 -0.26 0.55 -4.19
N ILE A 51 -0.95 1.62 -3.78
CA ILE A 51 -1.87 2.34 -4.65
C ILE A 51 -1.42 3.76 -4.86
N TYR A 52 -1.58 4.21 -6.09
CA TYR A 52 -1.54 5.62 -6.46
C TYR A 52 -2.93 6.01 -6.88
N GLY A 53 -3.42 7.13 -6.35
CA GLY A 53 -4.79 7.50 -6.58
C GLY A 53 -5.15 8.83 -5.97
N PHE A 54 -6.42 8.95 -5.64
CA PHE A 54 -6.96 10.09 -4.90
C PHE A 54 -7.68 9.59 -3.65
N ASP A 55 -7.55 10.31 -2.55
CA ASP A 55 -8.35 10.08 -1.36
C ASP A 55 -9.78 10.66 -1.53
N LYS A 56 -10.62 10.48 -0.51
CA LYS A 56 -11.99 11.03 -0.46
C LYS A 56 -12.07 12.55 -0.58
N ALA A 57 -10.98 13.27 -0.33
CA ALA A 57 -10.89 14.73 -0.46
C ALA A 57 -10.38 15.14 -1.85
N GLY A 58 -10.16 14.19 -2.76
CA GLY A 58 -9.61 14.43 -4.09
C GLY A 58 -8.12 14.76 -4.08
N LYS A 59 -7.39 14.46 -3.01
CA LYS A 59 -5.94 14.66 -2.93
C LYS A 59 -5.20 13.46 -3.48
N LYS A 60 -4.16 13.71 -4.28
CA LYS A 60 -3.27 12.65 -4.75
C LYS A 60 -2.59 12.00 -3.56
N VAL A 61 -2.60 10.67 -3.52
CA VAL A 61 -1.99 9.88 -2.46
C VAL A 61 -1.26 8.67 -3.04
N GLU A 62 -0.15 8.31 -2.41
CA GLU A 62 0.54 7.03 -2.55
C GLU A 62 0.43 6.29 -1.21
N ILE A 63 -0.26 5.15 -1.18
CA ILE A 63 -0.53 4.44 0.07
C ILE A 63 -0.07 2.99 -0.06
N TYR A 64 0.68 2.55 0.95
CA TYR A 64 1.11 1.17 1.13
C TYR A 64 0.21 0.48 2.15
N PHE A 65 -0.17 -0.76 1.83
CA PHE A 65 -1.07 -1.56 2.62
C PHE A 65 -0.51 -2.94 2.87
N ASP A 66 -0.83 -3.47 4.04
CA ASP A 66 -0.63 -4.88 4.36
C ASP A 66 -1.56 -5.74 3.47
N PRO A 67 -1.02 -6.68 2.68
CA PRO A 67 -1.81 -7.42 1.71
C PRO A 67 -2.76 -8.45 2.33
N ALA A 68 -2.59 -8.83 3.60
CA ALA A 68 -3.51 -9.73 4.30
C ALA A 68 -4.68 -8.98 4.97
N THR A 69 -4.42 -7.81 5.51
CA THR A 69 -5.38 -7.08 6.36
C THR A 69 -5.95 -5.82 5.71
N ALA A 70 -5.36 -5.35 4.61
CA ALA A 70 -5.63 -4.03 4.03
C ALA A 70 -5.40 -2.88 5.02
N ALA A 71 -4.56 -3.08 6.04
CA ALA A 71 -4.16 -2.03 6.97
C ALA A 71 -3.20 -1.06 6.28
N ILE A 72 -3.37 0.24 6.51
CA ILE A 72 -2.46 1.26 5.99
C ILE A 72 -1.14 1.16 6.76
N LEU A 73 -0.04 0.98 6.04
CA LEU A 73 1.31 0.93 6.60
C LEU A 73 2.00 2.29 6.46
N GLU A 74 1.87 2.92 5.30
CA GLU A 74 2.46 4.23 5.01
C GLU A 74 1.57 4.98 4.01
N THR A 75 1.51 6.30 4.13
CA THR A 75 0.82 7.21 3.20
C THR A 75 1.72 8.38 2.88
N LYS A 76 1.80 8.75 1.61
CA LYS A 76 2.54 9.92 1.11
C LYS A 76 1.62 10.84 0.32
#